data_AF-A0AAD5STD5-F1
#
_entry.id   AF-A0AAD5STD5-F1
#
_cell.length_a   1.000
_cell.length_b   1.000
_cell.length_c   1.000
_cell.angle_alpha   90.00
_cell.angle_beta   90.00
_cell.angle_gamma   90.00
#
_symmetry.space_group_name_H-M   'P 1'
#
loop_
_entity.id
_entity.type
_entity.pdbx_description
1 polymer ?
#
loop_
_entity_poly.entity_id
_entity_poly.type
_entity_poly.pdbx_seq_one_letter_code
_entity_poly.pdbx_strand_id
1 'polypeptide(L)'
;MLGANDSVHTQPNEWNQHVPLSEYKQNLHEMLAIVRAESPATRVVLITPTPIDAAAWGVRNNGNFDRSPAHTKTYRDACIEVYREAEAGSGDSGGDGWGQELVLVDSWAVFLGDGKTDYVGEDLNGLFSDGLHLAAKGNTLLALALLKAIKKSWPDLDPAALTFPITPFDKIDTDNLPNSLFSL
;
A
#
# COMPACT_ATOMS: atom_id res chain seq x y z
N MET A 1 1.17 -0.39 -3.50
CA MET A 1 -0.25 0.02 -3.42
C MET A 1 -0.75 0.25 -4.84
N LEU A 2 -1.66 -0.59 -5.30
CA LEU A 2 -2.31 -0.54 -6.63
C LEU A 2 -3.81 -0.86 -6.44
N GLY A 3 -4.64 -0.75 -7.48
CA GLY A 3 -6.07 -1.06 -7.41
C GLY A 3 -7.00 0.14 -7.62
N ALA A 4 -6.54 1.37 -7.34
CA ALA A 4 -7.37 2.57 -7.51
C ALA A 4 -7.69 2.87 -8.99
N ASN A 5 -6.73 2.61 -9.88
CA ASN A 5 -6.92 2.75 -11.33
C ASN A 5 -7.53 1.49 -11.94
N ASP A 6 -7.08 0.33 -11.48
CA ASP A 6 -7.57 -0.99 -11.88
C ASP A 6 -9.09 -1.11 -11.68
N SER A 7 -9.61 -0.52 -10.59
CA SER A 7 -11.04 -0.48 -10.24
C SER A 7 -11.87 0.59 -10.96
N VAL A 8 -11.37 1.17 -12.05
CA VAL A 8 -12.22 1.92 -12.98
C VAL A 8 -13.26 0.99 -13.59
N HIS A 9 -14.49 1.46 -13.77
CA HIS A 9 -15.54 0.73 -14.46
C HIS A 9 -15.16 0.49 -15.93
N THR A 10 -15.63 -0.61 -16.52
CA THR A 10 -15.38 -0.90 -17.95
C THR A 10 -15.96 0.17 -18.87
N GLN A 11 -17.03 0.83 -18.43
CA GLN A 11 -17.62 2.02 -19.04
C GLN A 11 -18.17 2.91 -17.92
N PRO A 12 -17.93 4.22 -17.95
CA PRO A 12 -16.99 4.94 -18.82
C PRO A 12 -15.51 4.64 -18.47
N ASN A 13 -14.65 4.37 -19.47
CA ASN A 13 -13.23 4.05 -19.28
C ASN A 13 -12.33 4.85 -20.25
N GLU A 14 -12.44 6.18 -20.19
CA GLU A 14 -11.78 7.09 -21.15
C GLU A 14 -10.25 6.93 -21.19
N TRP A 15 -9.66 6.56 -20.05
CA TRP A 15 -8.21 6.43 -19.87
C TRP A 15 -7.69 5.00 -19.99
N ASN A 16 -8.57 4.04 -20.33
CA ASN A 16 -8.26 2.62 -20.45
C ASN A 16 -7.50 2.05 -19.24
N GLN A 17 -7.96 2.38 -18.02
CA GLN A 17 -7.30 2.01 -16.76
C GLN A 17 -7.85 0.71 -16.14
N HIS A 18 -9.04 0.29 -16.54
CA HIS A 18 -9.68 -0.91 -16.00
C HIS A 18 -8.81 -2.15 -16.20
N VAL A 19 -8.61 -2.92 -15.12
CA VAL A 19 -7.97 -4.23 -15.14
C VAL A 19 -8.97 -5.25 -14.59
N PRO A 20 -9.35 -6.30 -15.32
CA PRO A 20 -10.27 -7.31 -14.82
C PRO A 20 -9.82 -7.88 -13.46
N LEU A 21 -10.76 -8.12 -12.54
CA LEU A 21 -10.44 -8.51 -11.15
C LEU A 21 -9.53 -9.75 -11.06
N SER A 22 -9.70 -10.73 -11.95
CA SER A 22 -8.84 -11.92 -12.02
C SER A 22 -7.41 -11.57 -12.43
N GLU A 23 -7.24 -10.66 -13.40
CA GLU A 23 -5.94 -10.18 -13.85
C GLU A 23 -5.27 -9.33 -12.77
N TYR A 24 -6.02 -8.48 -12.07
CA TYR A 24 -5.52 -7.74 -10.92
C TYR A 24 -4.95 -8.68 -9.84
N LYS A 25 -5.67 -9.76 -9.47
CA LYS A 25 -5.16 -10.78 -8.54
C LYS A 25 -3.88 -11.43 -9.05
N GLN A 26 -3.87 -11.85 -10.32
CA GLN A 26 -2.72 -12.49 -10.95
C GLN A 26 -1.50 -11.56 -10.95
N ASN A 27 -1.68 -10.30 -11.31
CA ASN A 27 -0.62 -9.29 -11.33
C ASN A 27 -0.02 -9.08 -9.94
N LEU A 28 -0.83 -9.04 -8.88
CA LEU A 28 -0.32 -8.93 -7.51
C LEU A 28 0.50 -10.15 -7.10
N HIS A 29 0.04 -11.36 -7.42
CA HIS A 29 0.81 -12.60 -7.19
C HIS A 29 2.13 -12.61 -7.94
N GLU A 30 2.13 -12.18 -9.20
CA GLU A 30 3.33 -12.11 -10.02
C GLU A 30 4.33 -11.09 -9.49
N MET A 31 3.88 -9.90 -9.07
CA MET A 31 4.74 -8.89 -8.43
C MET A 31 5.42 -9.45 -7.18
N LEU A 32 4.68 -10.15 -6.32
CA LEU A 32 5.24 -10.80 -5.15
C LEU A 32 6.28 -11.85 -5.57
N ALA A 33 5.92 -12.77 -6.47
CA ALA A 33 6.84 -13.81 -6.94
C ALA A 33 8.16 -13.23 -7.49
N ILE A 34 8.09 -12.15 -8.27
CA ILE A 34 9.27 -11.44 -8.81
C ILE A 34 10.12 -10.84 -7.68
N VAL A 35 9.51 -10.11 -6.73
CA VAL A 35 10.27 -9.51 -5.61
C VAL A 35 11.01 -10.59 -4.82
N ARG A 36 10.37 -11.73 -4.57
CA ARG A 36 10.99 -12.85 -3.87
C ARG A 36 12.15 -13.47 -4.64
N ALA A 37 11.99 -13.66 -5.95
CA ALA A 37 13.03 -14.26 -6.79
C ALA A 37 14.26 -13.34 -6.92
N GLU A 38 14.03 -12.05 -7.13
CA GLU A 38 15.09 -11.07 -7.43
C GLU A 38 15.68 -10.43 -6.16
N SER A 39 14.94 -10.39 -5.06
CA SER A 39 15.38 -9.82 -3.79
C SER A 39 14.84 -10.59 -2.57
N PRO A 40 15.41 -11.78 -2.28
CA PRO A 40 14.88 -12.68 -1.25
C PRO A 40 14.84 -12.10 0.18
N ALA A 41 15.66 -11.08 0.47
CA ALA A 41 15.67 -10.41 1.78
C ALA A 41 14.64 -9.26 1.89
N THR A 42 13.95 -8.91 0.80
CA THR A 42 12.98 -7.82 0.79
C THR A 42 11.71 -8.21 1.52
N ARG A 43 11.29 -7.34 2.45
CA ARG A 43 10.02 -7.45 3.15
C ARG A 43 8.99 -6.55 2.47
N VAL A 44 7.77 -7.04 2.29
CA VAL A 44 6.74 -6.39 1.47
C VAL A 44 5.55 -5.97 2.33
N VAL A 45 5.11 -4.72 2.15
CA VAL A 45 3.81 -4.27 2.67
C VAL A 45 2.82 -4.17 1.51
N LEU A 46 1.79 -5.01 1.54
CA LEU A 46 0.66 -4.89 0.63
C LEU A 46 -0.35 -3.90 1.21
N ILE A 47 -0.77 -2.92 0.41
CA ILE A 47 -1.73 -1.89 0.83
C ILE A 47 -2.92 -1.96 -0.11
N THR A 48 -4.13 -2.11 0.47
CA THR A 48 -5.38 -2.17 -0.30
C THR A 48 -5.67 -0.83 -0.99
N PRO A 49 -6.35 -0.80 -2.14
CA PRO A 49 -6.86 0.44 -2.72
C PRO A 49 -7.76 1.16 -1.72
N THR A 50 -7.68 2.49 -1.67
CA THR A 50 -8.44 3.31 -0.71
C THR A 50 -9.94 3.29 -1.00
N PRO A 51 -10.79 3.65 -0.01
CA PRO A 51 -12.11 4.15 -0.30
C PRO A 51 -12.07 5.30 -1.31
N ILE A 52 -13.19 5.57 -1.96
CA ILE A 52 -13.33 6.65 -2.93
C ILE A 52 -14.52 7.52 -2.55
N ASP A 53 -14.33 8.84 -2.59
CA ASP A 53 -15.46 9.76 -2.65
C ASP A 53 -15.85 9.94 -4.12
N ALA A 54 -16.69 9.03 -4.60
CA ALA A 54 -17.11 9.00 -6.01
C ALA A 54 -17.86 10.27 -6.42
N ALA A 55 -18.51 10.97 -5.48
CA ALA A 55 -19.20 12.23 -5.77
C ALA A 55 -18.19 13.36 -6.03
N ALA A 56 -17.22 13.55 -5.13
CA ALA A 56 -16.15 14.51 -5.32
C ALA A 56 -15.30 14.20 -6.56
N TRP A 57 -14.99 12.92 -6.78
CA TRP A 57 -14.25 12.47 -7.95
C TRP A 57 -15.00 12.73 -9.25
N GLY A 58 -16.29 12.43 -9.32
CA GLY A 58 -17.10 12.71 -10.51
C GLY A 58 -17.12 14.19 -10.85
N VAL A 59 -17.20 15.09 -9.85
CA VAL A 59 -17.07 16.54 -10.06
C VAL A 59 -15.69 16.90 -10.61
N ARG A 60 -14.62 16.33 -10.03
CA ARG A 60 -13.25 16.54 -10.50
C ARG A 60 -13.02 16.03 -11.92
N ASN A 61 -13.69 14.94 -12.28
CA ASN A 61 -13.57 14.21 -13.54
C ASN A 61 -14.63 14.65 -14.57
N ASN A 62 -15.03 15.93 -14.57
CA ASN A 62 -15.95 16.51 -15.55
C ASN A 62 -17.31 15.79 -15.67
N GLY A 63 -17.85 15.29 -14.56
CA GLY A 63 -19.12 14.55 -14.51
C GLY A 63 -18.97 13.06 -14.87
N ASN A 64 -17.75 12.57 -15.06
CA ASN A 64 -17.47 11.17 -15.33
C ASN A 64 -17.31 10.37 -14.02
N PHE A 65 -18.36 9.65 -13.64
CA PHE A 65 -18.41 8.76 -12.47
C PHE A 65 -17.89 7.37 -12.81
N ASP A 66 -16.60 7.28 -13.12
CA ASP A 66 -15.92 6.07 -13.60
C ASP A 66 -15.55 5.07 -12.50
N ARG A 67 -15.85 5.37 -11.23
CA ARG A 67 -15.55 4.54 -10.07
C ARG A 67 -16.69 4.63 -9.05
N SER A 68 -16.88 3.58 -8.26
CA SER A 68 -17.88 3.54 -7.18
C SER A 68 -17.35 2.81 -5.94
N PRO A 69 -17.83 3.18 -4.73
CA PRO A 69 -17.46 2.50 -3.49
C PRO A 69 -17.59 0.97 -3.56
N ALA A 70 -18.71 0.48 -4.09
CA ALA A 70 -18.99 -0.95 -4.20
C ALA A 70 -18.00 -1.68 -5.12
N HIS A 71 -17.61 -1.06 -6.24
CA HIS A 71 -16.66 -1.66 -7.17
C HIS A 71 -15.22 -1.58 -6.64
N THR A 72 -14.79 -0.45 -6.09
CA THR A 72 -13.48 -0.35 -5.45
C THR A 72 -13.33 -1.34 -4.29
N LYS A 73 -14.43 -1.62 -3.56
CA LYS A 73 -14.45 -2.66 -2.52
C LYS A 73 -14.07 -4.04 -3.05
N THR A 74 -14.47 -4.42 -4.27
CA THR A 74 -14.13 -5.76 -4.80
C THR A 74 -12.63 -5.92 -5.01
N TYR A 75 -11.92 -4.86 -5.43
CA TYR A 75 -10.46 -4.85 -5.56
C TYR A 75 -9.75 -4.79 -4.21
N ARG A 76 -10.33 -4.09 -3.23
CA ARG A 76 -9.87 -4.16 -1.83
C ARG A 76 -9.97 -5.59 -1.30
N ASP A 77 -11.11 -6.23 -1.46
CA ASP A 77 -11.33 -7.61 -1.00
C ASP A 77 -10.39 -8.61 -1.71
N ALA A 78 -10.21 -8.47 -3.04
CA ALA A 78 -9.27 -9.28 -3.81
C ALA A 78 -7.81 -9.08 -3.38
N CYS A 79 -7.41 -7.85 -3.04
CA CYS A 79 -6.07 -7.57 -2.49
C CYS A 79 -5.82 -8.30 -1.16
N ILE A 80 -6.84 -8.33 -0.28
CA ILE A 80 -6.78 -9.04 0.99
C ILE A 80 -6.73 -10.56 0.78
N GLU A 81 -7.47 -11.06 -0.21
CA GLU A 81 -7.44 -12.47 -0.59
C GLU A 81 -6.05 -12.89 -1.07
N VAL A 82 -5.45 -12.12 -1.99
CA VAL A 82 -4.08 -12.35 -2.46
C VAL A 82 -3.08 -12.33 -1.31
N TYR A 83 -3.20 -11.38 -0.37
CA TYR A 83 -2.36 -11.36 0.83
C TYR A 83 -2.45 -12.67 1.61
N ARG A 84 -3.66 -13.17 1.88
CA ARG A 84 -3.85 -14.41 2.66
C ARG A 84 -3.27 -15.63 1.94
N GLU A 85 -3.50 -15.73 0.64
CA GLU A 85 -2.96 -16.80 -0.21
C GLU A 85 -1.42 -16.78 -0.21
N ALA A 86 -0.83 -15.60 -0.38
CA ALA A 86 0.62 -15.41 -0.41
C ALA A 86 1.28 -15.62 0.95
N GLU A 87 0.66 -15.15 2.04
CA GLU A 87 1.13 -15.35 3.41
C GLU A 87 1.18 -16.85 3.76
N ALA A 88 0.11 -17.59 3.44
CA ALA A 88 -0.01 -19.02 3.74
C ALA A 88 0.83 -19.94 2.82
N GLY A 89 1.30 -19.45 1.67
CA GLY A 89 1.98 -20.27 0.66
C GLY A 89 1.04 -21.16 -0.15
N SER A 90 -0.25 -20.82 -0.18
CA SER A 90 -1.29 -21.62 -0.85
C SER A 90 -1.61 -21.17 -2.28
N GLY A 91 -0.78 -20.30 -2.88
CA GLY A 91 -0.92 -19.91 -4.28
C GLY A 91 -0.45 -21.00 -5.25
N ASP A 92 -0.93 -20.94 -6.50
CA ASP A 92 -0.63 -21.89 -7.60
C ASP A 92 0.88 -22.07 -7.91
N SER A 93 1.77 -21.31 -7.27
CA SER A 93 3.22 -21.31 -7.51
C SER A 93 4.03 -22.25 -6.60
N GLY A 94 3.41 -22.97 -5.67
CA GLY A 94 4.04 -24.12 -4.98
C GLY A 94 5.30 -23.83 -4.13
N GLY A 95 5.54 -22.58 -3.71
CA GLY A 95 6.66 -22.20 -2.85
C GLY A 95 6.26 -22.01 -1.38
N ASP A 96 7.26 -21.90 -0.48
CA ASP A 96 7.06 -21.51 0.91
C ASP A 96 6.28 -20.18 1.00
N GLY A 97 5.33 -20.05 1.92
CA GLY A 97 4.57 -18.80 2.08
C GLY A 97 5.43 -17.58 2.42
N TRP A 98 4.87 -16.38 2.30
CA TRP A 98 5.53 -15.16 2.77
C TRP A 98 5.63 -15.05 4.28
N GLY A 99 4.73 -15.68 5.02
CA GLY A 99 4.75 -15.63 6.48
C GLY A 99 5.00 -14.22 7.00
N GLN A 100 6.03 -14.06 7.84
CA GLN A 100 6.34 -12.80 8.50
C GLN A 100 6.96 -11.72 7.59
N GLU A 101 7.33 -12.04 6.35
CA GLU A 101 7.95 -11.09 5.41
C GLU A 101 6.92 -10.28 4.61
N LEU A 102 5.64 -10.66 4.69
CA LEU A 102 4.53 -9.94 4.05
C LEU A 102 3.57 -9.42 5.11
N VAL A 103 3.21 -8.14 5.02
CA VAL A 103 2.26 -7.49 5.93
C VAL A 103 1.19 -6.78 5.13
N LEU A 104 -0.06 -6.86 5.58
CA LEU A 104 -1.18 -6.14 5.01
C LEU A 104 -1.46 -4.85 5.77
N VAL A 105 -1.66 -3.76 5.04
CA VAL A 105 -2.30 -2.53 5.52
C VAL A 105 -3.60 -2.34 4.75
N ASP A 106 -4.73 -2.57 5.43
CA ASP A 106 -6.04 -2.28 4.87
C ASP A 106 -6.37 -0.79 5.04
N SER A 107 -6.29 -0.02 3.96
CA SER A 107 -6.54 1.42 3.97
C SER A 107 -7.98 1.77 4.39
N TRP A 108 -8.93 0.84 4.22
CA TRP A 108 -10.31 1.03 4.66
C TRP A 108 -10.41 1.00 6.18
N ALA A 109 -9.76 0.04 6.84
CA ALA A 109 -9.64 0.00 8.29
C ALA A 109 -8.93 1.25 8.84
N VAL A 110 -7.91 1.76 8.14
CA VAL A 110 -7.19 2.99 8.53
C VAL A 110 -8.11 4.21 8.54
N PHE A 111 -8.98 4.35 7.54
CA PHE A 111 -9.79 5.56 7.38
C PHE A 111 -11.17 5.48 8.03
N LEU A 112 -11.79 4.29 8.04
CA LEU A 112 -13.16 4.09 8.49
C LEU A 112 -13.22 3.40 9.87
N GLY A 113 -12.20 2.62 10.20
CA GLY A 113 -12.10 1.77 11.39
C GLY A 113 -12.23 0.27 11.06
N ASP A 114 -11.73 -0.57 11.96
CA ASP A 114 -11.65 -2.02 11.75
C ASP A 114 -13.00 -2.66 11.38
N GLY A 115 -13.00 -3.44 10.31
CA GLY A 115 -14.17 -4.18 9.83
C GLY A 115 -15.26 -3.34 9.16
N LYS A 116 -15.11 -2.00 9.10
CA LYS A 116 -16.08 -1.13 8.44
C LYS A 116 -15.82 -1.03 6.94
N THR A 117 -16.87 -1.29 6.16
CA THR A 117 -16.83 -1.18 4.70
C THR A 117 -17.97 -0.35 4.13
N ASP A 118 -19.00 -0.06 4.92
CA ASP A 118 -20.04 0.89 4.54
C ASP A 118 -19.62 2.29 5.02
N TYR A 119 -19.76 3.29 4.15
CA TYR A 119 -19.43 4.68 4.44
C TYR A 119 -20.23 5.63 3.54
N VAL A 120 -20.31 6.88 3.97
CA VAL A 120 -20.81 8.01 3.18
C VAL A 120 -19.67 9.01 2.91
N GLY A 121 -19.90 9.98 2.01
CA GLY A 121 -18.87 10.96 1.64
C GLY A 121 -18.35 11.76 2.84
N GLU A 122 -19.20 12.04 3.83
CA GLU A 122 -18.83 12.75 5.05
C GLU A 122 -17.78 12.01 5.89
N ASP A 123 -17.79 10.67 5.87
CA ASP A 123 -16.78 9.86 6.56
C ASP A 123 -15.38 10.05 5.94
N LEU A 124 -15.33 10.47 4.67
CA LEU A 124 -14.10 10.71 3.92
C LEU A 124 -13.60 12.17 3.97
N ASN A 125 -14.26 13.03 4.75
CA ASN A 125 -13.97 14.46 4.74
C ASN A 125 -12.51 14.78 5.10
N GLY A 126 -11.87 15.51 4.19
CA GLY A 126 -10.47 15.92 4.26
C GLY A 126 -9.46 14.78 4.05
N LEU A 127 -9.89 13.54 3.81
CA LEU A 127 -8.98 12.43 3.50
C LEU A 127 -8.44 12.53 2.07
N PHE A 128 -9.25 13.04 1.14
CA PHE A 128 -8.91 13.19 -0.27
C PHE A 128 -8.94 14.65 -0.71
N SER A 129 -8.09 15.02 -1.66
CA SER A 129 -8.06 16.37 -2.25
C SER A 129 -9.13 16.54 -3.33
N ASP A 130 -9.45 15.47 -4.04
CA ASP A 130 -10.36 15.47 -5.19
C ASP A 130 -11.30 14.25 -5.24
N GLY A 131 -11.37 13.52 -4.13
CA GLY A 131 -12.15 12.29 -3.98
C GLY A 131 -11.41 10.99 -4.33
N LEU A 132 -10.21 11.07 -4.91
CA LEU A 132 -9.37 9.90 -5.23
C LEU A 132 -7.95 10.03 -4.64
N HIS A 133 -7.29 11.16 -4.85
CA HIS A 133 -5.93 11.39 -4.35
C HIS A 133 -5.95 11.80 -2.87
N LEU A 134 -5.07 11.19 -2.07
CA LEU A 134 -4.98 11.52 -0.64
C LEU A 134 -4.58 12.98 -0.43
N ALA A 135 -5.33 13.69 0.40
CA ALA A 135 -4.93 14.97 0.97
C ALA A 135 -3.91 14.77 2.10
N ALA A 136 -3.45 15.86 2.71
CA ALA A 136 -2.47 15.82 3.80
C ALA A 136 -2.91 14.92 4.98
N LYS A 137 -4.19 15.00 5.37
CA LYS A 137 -4.75 14.16 6.45
C LYS A 137 -4.75 12.68 6.06
N GLY A 138 -5.20 12.34 4.85
CA GLY A 138 -5.20 10.95 4.35
C GLY A 138 -3.80 10.35 4.29
N ASN A 139 -2.83 11.09 3.72
CA ASN A 139 -1.42 10.69 3.70
C ASN A 139 -0.85 10.49 5.11
N THR A 140 -1.14 11.40 6.04
CA THR A 140 -0.66 11.30 7.43
C THR A 140 -1.18 10.04 8.11
N LEU A 141 -2.48 9.74 7.98
CA LEU A 141 -3.08 8.55 8.59
C LEU A 141 -2.50 7.26 8.01
N LEU A 142 -2.35 7.19 6.67
CA LEU A 142 -1.77 6.02 6.02
C LEU A 142 -0.29 5.84 6.38
N ALA A 143 0.50 6.91 6.45
CA ALA A 143 1.91 6.85 6.85
C ALA A 143 2.07 6.36 8.31
N LEU A 144 1.23 6.84 9.23
CA LEU A 144 1.23 6.36 10.62
C LEU A 144 0.84 4.88 10.71
N ALA A 145 -0.15 4.44 9.93
CA ALA A 145 -0.55 3.04 9.88
C ALA A 145 0.56 2.15 9.30
N LEU A 146 1.22 2.59 8.24
CA LEU A 146 2.37 1.91 7.63
C LEU A 146 3.51 1.78 8.63
N LEU A 147 3.92 2.88 9.28
CA LEU A 147 4.98 2.86 10.29
C LEU A 147 4.62 1.94 11.46
N LYS A 148 3.36 1.96 11.93
CA LYS A 148 2.88 1.07 12.99
C LYS A 148 2.98 -0.40 12.56
N ALA A 149 2.60 -0.73 11.33
CA ALA A 149 2.67 -2.08 10.79
C ALA A 149 4.13 -2.56 10.69
N ILE A 150 5.02 -1.72 10.13
CA ILE A 150 6.46 -2.01 10.04
C ILE A 150 7.05 -2.24 11.42
N LYS A 151 6.87 -1.31 12.37
CA LYS A 151 7.43 -1.44 13.73
C LYS A 151 6.95 -2.70 14.46
N LYS A 152 5.68 -3.08 14.26
CA LYS A 152 5.09 -4.27 14.89
C LYS A 152 5.68 -5.56 14.31
N SER A 153 5.82 -5.64 12.98
CA SER A 153 6.23 -6.86 12.30
C SER A 153 7.75 -6.99 12.19
N TRP A 154 8.45 -5.87 12.01
CA TRP A 154 9.89 -5.77 11.74
C TRP A 154 10.53 -4.69 12.62
N PRO A 155 10.71 -4.95 13.93
CA PRO A 155 11.29 -3.97 14.86
C PRO A 155 12.68 -3.48 14.47
N ASP A 156 13.44 -4.28 13.73
CA ASP A 156 14.74 -3.94 13.15
C ASP A 156 14.68 -2.88 12.04
N LEU A 157 13.48 -2.61 11.50
CA LEU A 157 13.21 -1.52 10.57
C LEU A 157 12.53 -0.31 11.24
N ASP A 158 12.45 -0.27 12.57
CA ASP A 158 12.01 0.94 13.26
C ASP A 158 12.99 2.09 12.98
N PRO A 159 12.56 3.24 12.43
CA PRO A 159 13.43 4.39 12.21
C PRO A 159 14.21 4.84 13.45
N ALA A 160 13.69 4.60 14.66
CA ALA A 160 14.38 4.90 15.91
C ALA A 160 15.46 3.88 16.31
N ALA A 161 15.40 2.66 15.75
CA ALA A 161 16.38 1.59 15.98
C ALA A 161 17.42 1.48 14.85
N LEU A 162 17.17 2.07 13.68
CA LEU A 162 18.11 2.10 12.57
C LEU A 162 19.38 2.86 12.94
N THR A 163 20.53 2.26 12.64
CA THR A 163 21.82 2.93 12.72
C THR A 163 22.05 3.78 11.48
N PHE A 164 22.73 4.92 11.65
CA PHE A 164 23.18 5.69 10.49
C PHE A 164 24.30 4.90 9.79
N PRO A 165 24.19 4.59 8.49
CA PRO A 165 25.24 3.88 7.77
C PRO A 165 26.50 4.73 7.58
N ILE A 166 26.36 6.05 7.75
CA ILE A 166 27.45 7.02 7.68
C ILE A 166 27.63 7.69 9.04
N THR A 167 28.88 8.01 9.34
CA THR A 167 29.23 8.72 10.56
C THR A 167 28.63 10.13 10.53
N PRO A 168 27.95 10.60 11.59
CA PRO A 168 27.45 11.97 11.68
C PRO A 168 28.56 12.99 11.46
N PHE A 169 28.26 14.13 10.82
CA PHE A 169 29.28 15.11 10.42
C PHE A 169 30.13 15.63 11.60
N ASP A 170 29.55 15.69 12.80
CA ASP A 170 30.20 16.13 14.05
C ASP A 170 31.05 15.04 14.71
N LYS A 171 31.04 13.82 14.15
CA LYS A 171 31.81 12.65 14.60
C LYS A 171 32.89 12.22 13.62
N ILE A 172 33.01 12.91 12.49
CA ILE A 172 34.06 12.64 11.49
C ILE A 172 35.41 13.10 12.06
N ASP A 173 36.37 12.18 12.09
CA ASP A 173 37.77 12.48 12.38
C ASP A 173 38.42 13.02 11.11
N THR A 174 38.60 14.34 11.05
CA THR A 174 39.20 15.01 9.88
C THR A 174 40.66 14.62 9.66
N ASP A 175 41.33 14.09 10.68
CA ASP A 175 42.70 13.61 10.60
C ASP A 175 42.77 12.12 10.21
N ASN A 176 41.63 11.42 10.16
CA ASN A 176 41.52 9.99 9.84
C ASN A 176 40.28 9.65 8.99
N LEU A 177 40.02 10.44 7.95
CA LEU A 177 38.82 10.34 7.12
C LEU A 177 38.48 8.91 6.65
N PRO A 178 39.41 8.11 6.08
CA PRO A 178 39.05 6.79 5.55
C PRO A 178 38.41 5.85 6.59
N ASN A 179 38.80 5.99 7.87
CA ASN A 179 38.32 5.14 8.96
C ASN A 179 37.16 5.75 9.75
N SER A 180 36.82 7.03 9.52
CA SER A 180 35.81 7.76 10.28
C SER A 180 34.55 8.12 9.48
N LEU A 181 34.43 7.65 8.24
CA LEU A 181 33.29 7.97 7.37
C LEU A 181 32.12 7.02 7.55
N PHE A 182 32.39 5.76 7.90
CA PHE A 182 31.38 4.72 8.01
C PHE A 182 31.25 4.24 9.45
N SER A 183 30.01 4.15 9.93
CA SER A 183 29.69 3.57 11.22
C SER A 183 29.87 2.05 11.12
N LEU A 184 30.79 1.48 11.90
CA LEU A 184 30.95 0.02 12.02
C LEU A 184 29.75 -0.62 12.75
#